data_AF-D0UT96-F1
#
_entry.id   AF-D0UT96-F1
#
_cell.length_a   1.000
_cell.length_b   1.000
_cell.length_c   1.000
_cell.angle_alpha   90.00
_cell.angle_beta   90.00
_cell.angle_gamma   90.00
#
_symmetry.space_group_name_H-M   'P 1'
#
loop_
_entity.id
_entity.type
_entity.pdbx_description
1 polymer ?
#
loop_
_entity_poly.entity_id
_entity_poly.type
_entity_poly.pdbx_seq_one_letter_code
_entity_poly.pdbx_strand_id
1 'polypeptide(L)'
;EICEELEKTARKLIGENGLQAGLAFPTGCSLNNCAAHYTPNAGDPTVLQYDDVCKIDFGTHINGRIIDCAFTLAYNPKYDKLLEAVRDATNTGIKEAGIDVRLCDIGEAIQEVMESYEVEIDGKTYQVKSIRNLNGHLIGQYRIHAGKTVPIVKGGEATKMEEGEFYAIETFGSTGKGY
;
A
#
# COMPACT_ATOMS: atom_id res chain seq x y z
N GLU A 1 -6.13 3.55 20.52
CA GLU A 1 -6.94 2.31 20.46
C GLU A 1 -6.59 1.39 19.30
N ILE A 2 -7.01 1.65 18.05
CA ILE A 2 -6.81 0.71 16.91
C ILE A 2 -5.34 0.32 16.72
N CYS A 3 -4.45 1.30 16.55
CA CYS A 3 -3.02 1.05 16.34
C CYS A 3 -2.38 0.35 17.55
N GLU A 4 -2.72 0.76 18.77
CA GLU A 4 -2.16 0.15 19.99
C GLU A 4 -2.52 -1.33 20.13
N GLU A 5 -3.78 -1.71 19.86
CA GLU A 5 -4.20 -3.12 19.95
C GLU A 5 -3.60 -3.97 18.81
N LEU A 6 -3.51 -3.40 17.60
CA LEU A 6 -2.83 -4.05 16.47
C LEU A 6 -1.37 -4.30 16.79
N GLU A 7 -0.64 -3.27 17.22
CA GLU A 7 0.79 -3.38 17.50
C GLU A 7 1.09 -4.28 18.71
N LYS A 8 0.27 -4.22 19.77
CA LYS A 8 0.37 -5.14 20.91
C LYS A 8 0.22 -6.59 20.46
N THR A 9 -0.73 -6.86 19.56
CA THR A 9 -0.92 -8.19 18.99
C THR A 9 0.27 -8.60 18.12
N ALA A 10 0.73 -7.72 17.24
CA ALA A 10 1.86 -7.96 16.36
C ALA A 10 3.15 -8.24 17.14
N ARG A 11 3.48 -7.44 18.17
CA ARG A 11 4.63 -7.67 19.06
C ARG A 11 4.59 -9.04 19.75
N LYS A 12 3.40 -9.46 20.21
CA LYS A 12 3.20 -10.77 20.83
C LYS A 12 3.42 -11.91 19.83
N LEU A 13 2.83 -11.81 18.63
CA LEU A 13 2.89 -12.88 17.62
C LEU A 13 4.28 -13.00 16.98
N ILE A 14 5.00 -11.89 16.80
CA ILE A 14 6.35 -11.89 16.23
C ILE A 14 7.42 -12.33 17.24
N GLY A 15 7.08 -12.37 18.54
CA GLY A 15 8.04 -12.64 19.61
C GLY A 15 9.10 -11.55 19.70
N GLU A 16 8.66 -10.30 19.85
CA GLU A 16 9.54 -9.12 19.82
C GLU A 16 10.80 -9.28 20.70
N ASN A 17 11.97 -9.05 20.10
CA ASN A 17 13.27 -9.24 20.71
C ASN A 17 14.30 -8.26 20.11
N GLY A 18 14.27 -7.02 20.60
CA GLY A 18 15.17 -5.96 20.13
C GLY A 18 15.15 -5.83 18.61
N LEU A 19 16.33 -5.86 17.98
CA LEU A 19 16.44 -5.80 16.51
C LEU A 19 16.34 -7.17 15.81
N GLN A 20 16.22 -8.27 16.54
CA GLN A 20 16.12 -9.61 15.95
C GLN A 20 14.69 -9.92 15.52
N ALA A 21 13.68 -9.41 16.21
CA ALA A 21 12.28 -9.62 15.86
C ALA A 21 11.45 -8.43 16.36
N GLY A 22 10.54 -7.91 15.54
CA GLY A 22 9.75 -6.74 15.93
C GLY A 22 8.88 -6.16 14.81
N LEU A 23 8.37 -4.97 15.06
CA LEU A 23 7.65 -4.18 14.06
C LEU A 23 8.64 -3.47 13.14
N ALA A 24 8.45 -3.58 11.83
CA ALA A 24 9.36 -2.97 10.85
C ALA A 24 9.15 -1.47 10.69
N PHE A 25 7.89 -1.03 10.82
CA PHE A 25 7.48 0.37 10.73
C PHE A 25 6.16 0.58 11.49
N PRO A 26 5.77 1.83 11.80
CA PRO A 26 4.54 2.11 12.54
C PRO A 26 3.28 1.64 11.82
N THR A 27 2.20 1.42 12.57
CA THR A 27 0.89 1.10 11.98
C THR A 27 0.29 2.34 11.30
N GLY A 28 0.32 2.37 9.97
CA GLY A 28 -0.44 3.30 9.17
C GLY A 28 -1.94 3.03 9.28
N CYS A 29 -2.73 4.08 9.49
CA CYS A 29 -4.19 4.04 9.52
C CYS A 29 -4.77 5.27 8.80
N SER A 30 -4.21 5.57 7.62
CA SER A 30 -4.50 6.81 6.90
C SER A 30 -5.97 6.85 6.47
N LEU A 31 -6.66 7.96 6.73
CA LEU A 31 -8.10 8.09 6.49
C LEU A 31 -8.40 8.90 5.23
N ASN A 32 -9.40 8.45 4.47
CA ASN A 32 -10.01 9.17 3.37
C ASN A 32 -8.97 9.65 2.33
N ASN A 33 -8.87 10.95 2.12
CA ASN A 33 -7.96 11.56 1.14
C ASN A 33 -6.48 11.47 1.52
N CYS A 34 -6.14 11.11 2.77
CA CYS A 34 -4.76 10.81 3.16
C CYS A 34 -4.44 9.37 2.74
N ALA A 35 -3.54 9.17 1.79
CA ALA A 35 -3.27 7.86 1.20
C ALA A 35 -2.39 6.97 2.09
N ALA A 36 -1.32 7.52 2.67
CA ALA A 36 -0.31 6.78 3.42
C ALA A 36 0.34 7.66 4.52
N HIS A 37 1.14 7.02 5.37
CA HIS A 37 2.02 7.62 6.39
C HIS A 37 1.35 8.42 7.53
N TYR A 38 0.03 8.30 7.71
CA TYR A 38 -0.61 8.76 8.94
C TYR A 38 -0.73 7.63 9.96
N THR A 39 -0.27 7.91 11.17
CA THR A 39 -0.54 7.17 12.40
C THR A 39 -0.77 8.20 13.51
N PRO A 40 -1.70 7.98 14.47
CA PRO A 40 -2.01 8.97 15.49
C PRO A 40 -0.83 9.22 16.43
N ASN A 41 -0.59 10.50 16.74
CA ASN A 41 0.28 10.88 17.85
C ASN A 41 -0.48 10.85 19.18
N ALA A 42 0.23 10.97 20.29
CA ALA A 42 -0.38 11.10 21.61
C ALA A 42 -1.36 12.29 21.65
N GLY A 43 -2.59 12.02 22.11
CA GLY A 43 -3.66 13.02 22.20
C GLY A 43 -4.44 13.26 20.90
N ASP A 44 -4.17 12.51 19.82
CA ASP A 44 -5.01 12.54 18.63
C ASP A 44 -6.42 12.02 18.95
N PRO A 45 -7.47 12.86 18.85
CA PRO A 45 -8.83 12.48 19.22
C PRO A 45 -9.62 11.86 18.05
N THR A 46 -8.96 11.57 16.92
CA THR A 46 -9.63 11.07 15.71
C THR A 46 -10.30 9.73 15.96
N VAL A 47 -11.57 9.63 15.58
CA VAL A 47 -12.38 8.42 15.70
C VAL A 47 -12.75 7.94 14.30
N LEU A 48 -12.51 6.66 14.03
CA LEU A 48 -12.92 6.01 12.78
C LEU A 48 -14.45 6.04 12.63
N GLN A 49 -14.94 6.57 11.50
CA GLN A 49 -16.35 6.71 11.18
C GLN A 49 -16.85 5.63 10.21
N TYR A 50 -18.17 5.51 10.07
CA TYR A 50 -18.80 4.55 9.14
C TYR A 50 -18.44 4.80 7.68
N ASP A 51 -18.35 6.07 7.26
CA ASP A 51 -18.04 6.47 5.89
C ASP A 51 -16.54 6.60 5.60
N ASP A 52 -15.68 6.27 6.56
CA ASP A 52 -14.23 6.37 6.37
C ASP A 52 -13.68 5.23 5.50
N VAL A 53 -12.69 5.59 4.68
CA VAL A 53 -11.82 4.65 3.97
C VAL A 53 -10.44 4.65 4.65
N CYS A 54 -10.20 3.66 5.50
CA CYS A 54 -8.99 3.53 6.31
C CYS A 54 -8.02 2.53 5.68
N LYS A 55 -6.78 2.97 5.40
CA LYS A 55 -5.72 2.07 4.92
C LYS A 55 -4.92 1.60 6.12
N ILE A 56 -5.02 0.30 6.43
CA ILE A 56 -4.24 -0.36 7.48
C ILE A 56 -2.99 -0.94 6.83
N ASP A 57 -1.85 -0.37 7.21
CA ASP A 57 -0.56 -0.68 6.64
C ASP A 57 0.45 -0.85 7.78
N PHE A 58 1.01 -2.04 7.94
CA PHE A 58 1.90 -2.32 9.06
C PHE A 58 2.92 -3.39 8.69
N GLY A 59 4.10 -3.29 9.30
CA GLY A 59 5.22 -4.15 8.98
C GLY A 59 5.70 -4.97 10.15
N THR A 60 6.18 -6.18 9.85
CA THR A 60 6.90 -7.03 10.82
C THR A 60 8.24 -7.44 10.25
N HIS A 61 9.19 -7.83 11.10
CA HIS A 61 10.45 -8.39 10.63
C HIS A 61 11.02 -9.46 11.55
N ILE A 62 11.82 -10.35 10.96
CA ILE A 62 12.76 -11.24 11.67
C ILE A 62 14.15 -11.05 11.05
N ASN A 63 15.15 -10.72 11.87
CA ASN A 63 16.54 -10.42 11.49
C ASN A 63 16.62 -9.42 10.31
N GLY A 64 15.76 -8.41 10.33
CA GLY A 64 15.67 -7.38 9.29
C GLY A 64 15.04 -7.83 7.98
N ARG A 65 14.51 -9.06 7.87
CA ARG A 65 13.68 -9.49 6.74
C ARG A 65 12.27 -8.96 6.97
N ILE A 66 11.96 -7.86 6.29
CA ILE A 66 10.73 -7.10 6.48
C ILE A 66 9.61 -7.71 5.64
N ILE A 67 8.42 -7.83 6.23
CA ILE A 67 7.15 -7.94 5.52
C ILE A 67 6.49 -6.57 5.56
N ASP A 68 6.20 -6.05 4.36
CA ASP A 68 5.42 -4.86 4.12
C ASP A 68 4.14 -5.30 3.42
N CYS A 69 2.99 -5.05 4.06
CA CYS A 69 1.69 -5.50 3.57
C CYS A 69 0.59 -4.63 4.15
N ALA A 70 -0.33 -4.23 3.28
CA ALA A 70 -1.43 -3.35 3.62
C ALA A 70 -2.77 -3.85 3.08
N PHE A 71 -3.86 -3.37 3.66
CA PHE A 71 -5.21 -3.54 3.14
C PHE A 71 -6.06 -2.31 3.47
N THR A 72 -7.20 -2.18 2.78
CA THR A 72 -8.16 -1.09 3.04
C THR A 72 -9.37 -1.63 3.79
N LEU A 73 -9.74 -0.94 4.86
CA LEU A 73 -10.96 -1.13 5.63
C LEU A 73 -11.96 -0.03 5.27
N ALA A 74 -13.14 -0.43 4.82
CA ALA A 74 -14.29 0.45 4.64
C ALA A 74 -15.55 -0.29 5.11
N TYR A 75 -16.43 0.38 5.85
CA TYR A 75 -17.69 -0.22 6.32
C TYR A 75 -18.85 0.04 5.36
N ASN A 76 -18.83 1.17 4.65
CA ASN A 76 -19.86 1.50 3.69
C ASN A 76 -19.58 0.83 2.34
N PRO A 77 -20.49 -0.03 1.82
CA PRO A 77 -20.29 -0.75 0.56
C PRO A 77 -20.20 0.16 -0.68
N LYS A 78 -20.50 1.48 -0.55
CA LYS A 78 -20.29 2.45 -1.64
C LYS A 78 -18.85 2.50 -2.13
N TYR A 79 -17.89 2.01 -1.34
CA TYR A 79 -16.47 1.96 -1.71
C TYR A 79 -16.02 0.60 -2.28
N ASP A 80 -16.87 -0.43 -2.31
CA ASP A 80 -16.47 -1.80 -2.68
C ASP A 80 -15.78 -1.86 -4.04
N LYS A 81 -16.35 -1.19 -5.04
CA LYS A 81 -15.80 -1.17 -6.40
C LYS A 81 -14.47 -0.38 -6.50
N LEU A 82 -14.25 0.60 -5.61
CA LEU A 82 -12.96 1.29 -5.50
C LEU A 82 -11.91 0.36 -4.89
N LEU A 83 -12.27 -0.38 -3.84
CA LEU A 83 -11.39 -1.38 -3.22
C LEU A 83 -11.07 -2.54 -4.16
N GLU A 84 -12.03 -2.96 -4.98
CA GLU A 84 -11.85 -3.95 -6.06
C GLU A 84 -10.85 -3.46 -7.09
N ALA A 85 -11.02 -2.24 -7.63
CA ALA A 85 -10.11 -1.64 -8.60
C ALA A 85 -8.65 -1.64 -8.14
N VAL A 86 -8.41 -1.18 -6.89
CA VAL A 86 -7.05 -1.12 -6.32
C VAL A 86 -6.48 -2.51 -6.07
N ARG A 87 -7.32 -3.45 -5.61
CA ARG A 87 -6.90 -4.83 -5.38
C ARG A 87 -6.50 -5.53 -6.69
N ASP A 88 -7.28 -5.36 -7.73
CA ASP A 88 -6.99 -5.95 -9.04
C ASP A 88 -5.76 -5.30 -9.69
N ALA A 89 -5.58 -3.99 -9.52
CA ALA A 89 -4.37 -3.30 -9.95
C ALA A 89 -3.12 -3.82 -9.19
N THR A 90 -3.19 -3.98 -7.86
CA THR A 90 -2.09 -4.58 -7.07
C THR A 90 -1.80 -6.02 -7.50
N ASN A 91 -2.82 -6.85 -7.68
CA ASN A 91 -2.65 -8.23 -8.15
C ASN A 91 -2.05 -8.30 -9.56
N THR A 92 -2.39 -7.34 -10.42
CA THR A 92 -1.77 -7.19 -11.74
C THR A 92 -0.29 -6.86 -11.59
N GLY A 93 0.07 -5.89 -10.74
CA GLY A 93 1.46 -5.60 -10.43
C GLY A 93 2.25 -6.82 -9.94
N ILE A 94 1.65 -7.62 -9.06
CA ILE A 94 2.25 -8.86 -8.53
C ILE A 94 2.44 -9.89 -9.65
N LYS A 95 1.44 -10.05 -10.52
CA LYS A 95 1.47 -11.00 -11.64
C LYS A 95 2.51 -10.63 -12.69
N GLU A 96 2.64 -9.35 -12.98
CA GLU A 96 3.58 -8.83 -13.98
C GLU A 96 5.02 -8.74 -13.43
N ALA A 97 5.21 -8.73 -12.11
CA ALA A 97 6.52 -8.72 -11.49
C ALA A 97 7.29 -10.03 -11.74
N GLY A 98 8.58 -9.90 -12.06
CA GLY A 98 9.46 -11.05 -12.30
C GLY A 98 10.88 -10.64 -12.64
N ILE A 99 11.81 -11.59 -12.55
CA ILE A 99 13.20 -11.40 -12.96
C ILE A 99 13.23 -10.91 -14.43
N ASP A 100 14.10 -9.94 -14.71
CA ASP A 100 14.27 -9.28 -16.01
C ASP A 100 13.12 -8.38 -16.47
N VAL A 101 12.02 -8.27 -15.71
CA VAL A 101 10.90 -7.37 -16.02
C VAL A 101 11.30 -5.93 -15.74
N ARG A 102 10.95 -5.02 -16.66
CA ARG A 102 11.16 -3.58 -16.49
C ARG A 102 10.11 -2.99 -15.55
N LEU A 103 10.55 -2.19 -14.59
CA LEU A 103 9.68 -1.55 -13.61
C LEU A 103 8.62 -0.65 -14.27
N CYS A 104 8.95 0.05 -15.36
CA CYS A 104 7.99 0.83 -16.13
C CYS A 104 6.83 0.01 -16.73
N ASP A 105 7.08 -1.25 -17.13
CA ASP A 105 6.07 -2.11 -17.74
C ASP A 105 5.04 -2.55 -16.69
N ILE A 106 5.51 -2.84 -15.47
CA ILE A 106 4.65 -3.13 -14.32
C ILE A 106 3.76 -1.92 -14.03
N GLY A 107 4.32 -0.70 -14.01
CA GLY A 107 3.56 0.52 -13.79
C GLY A 107 2.52 0.82 -14.87
N GLU A 108 2.82 0.50 -16.13
CA GLU A 108 1.85 0.62 -17.23
C GLU A 108 0.69 -0.38 -17.08
N ALA A 109 0.98 -1.65 -16.78
CA ALA A 109 -0.04 -2.68 -16.58
C ALA A 109 -0.94 -2.37 -15.36
N ILE A 110 -0.35 -1.92 -14.25
CA ILE A 110 -1.08 -1.46 -13.07
C ILE A 110 -2.04 -0.33 -13.44
N GLN A 111 -1.56 0.67 -14.18
CA GLN A 111 -2.38 1.81 -14.57
C GLN A 111 -3.52 1.41 -15.50
N GLU A 112 -3.24 0.54 -16.49
CA GLU A 112 -4.26 0.05 -17.42
C GLU A 112 -5.43 -0.61 -16.65
N VAL A 113 -5.11 -1.49 -15.70
CA VAL A 113 -6.14 -2.15 -14.88
C VAL A 113 -6.84 -1.15 -13.97
N MET A 114 -6.10 -0.32 -13.22
CA MET A 114 -6.70 0.66 -12.31
C MET A 114 -7.67 1.60 -13.03
N GLU A 115 -7.26 2.17 -14.17
CA GLU A 115 -8.03 3.16 -14.93
C GLU A 115 -9.14 2.53 -15.79
N SER A 116 -9.24 1.20 -15.84
CA SER A 116 -10.37 0.49 -16.45
C SER A 116 -11.63 0.50 -15.58
N TYR A 117 -11.51 0.85 -14.29
CA TYR A 117 -12.64 0.90 -13.35
C TYR A 117 -13.26 2.30 -13.29
N GLU A 118 -14.60 2.31 -13.30
CA GLU A 118 -15.42 3.46 -12.95
C GLU A 118 -16.23 3.16 -11.69
N VAL A 119 -16.31 4.12 -10.77
CA VAL A 119 -17.04 4.00 -9.50
C VAL A 119 -18.03 5.15 -9.35
N GLU A 120 -19.17 4.89 -8.69
CA GLU A 120 -20.13 5.92 -8.30
C GLU A 120 -20.14 6.04 -6.78
N ILE A 121 -19.85 7.24 -6.27
CA ILE A 121 -19.84 7.54 -4.84
C ILE A 121 -20.64 8.82 -4.63
N ASP A 122 -21.68 8.73 -3.80
CA ASP A 122 -22.56 9.85 -3.46
C ASP A 122 -23.15 10.55 -4.70
N GLY A 123 -23.60 9.76 -5.69
CA GLY A 123 -24.23 10.25 -6.92
C GLY A 123 -23.28 10.86 -7.95
N LYS A 124 -21.96 10.69 -7.76
CA LYS A 124 -20.95 11.16 -8.71
C LYS A 124 -20.07 10.02 -9.19
N THR A 125 -19.90 9.95 -10.51
CA THR A 125 -19.05 8.97 -11.18
C THR A 125 -17.60 9.45 -11.27
N TYR A 126 -16.67 8.53 -11.05
CA TYR A 126 -15.23 8.74 -11.16
C TYR A 126 -14.60 7.59 -11.91
N GLN A 127 -13.73 7.88 -12.86
CA GLN A 127 -12.69 6.93 -13.25
C GLN A 127 -11.66 6.88 -12.11
N VAL A 128 -11.29 5.67 -11.68
CA VAL A 128 -10.27 5.50 -10.64
C VAL A 128 -8.91 5.89 -11.20
N LYS A 129 -8.12 6.67 -10.46
CA LYS A 129 -6.80 7.14 -10.88
C LYS A 129 -5.71 6.62 -9.95
N SER A 130 -4.63 6.12 -10.53
CA SER A 130 -3.40 5.86 -9.77
C SER A 130 -2.84 7.15 -9.16
N ILE A 131 -2.38 7.10 -7.90
CA ILE A 131 -1.66 8.22 -7.27
C ILE A 131 -0.22 8.26 -7.79
N ARG A 132 0.04 9.09 -8.80
CA ARG A 132 1.23 8.98 -9.66
C ARG A 132 2.59 9.24 -8.99
N ASN A 133 2.60 9.79 -7.78
CA ASN A 133 3.78 10.08 -6.96
C ASN A 133 3.92 9.11 -5.76
N LEU A 134 3.10 8.06 -5.69
CA LEU A 134 3.29 6.92 -4.79
C LEU A 134 3.67 5.69 -5.61
N ASN A 135 4.46 4.80 -5.03
CA ASN A 135 5.11 3.71 -5.73
C ASN A 135 5.34 2.54 -4.77
N GLY A 136 5.41 1.32 -5.28
CA GLY A 136 6.04 0.22 -4.55
C GLY A 136 7.56 0.35 -4.55
N HIS A 137 8.26 -0.59 -3.93
CA HIS A 137 9.70 -0.45 -3.71
C HIS A 137 10.44 -1.75 -3.43
N LEU A 138 11.74 -1.73 -3.70
CA LEU A 138 12.67 -2.77 -3.25
C LEU A 138 12.84 -2.68 -1.73
N ILE A 139 12.86 -3.84 -1.08
CA ILE A 139 13.14 -4.02 0.35
C ILE A 139 14.49 -4.71 0.51
N GLY A 140 15.30 -4.16 1.41
CA GLY A 140 16.58 -4.72 1.85
C GLY A 140 16.55 -5.14 3.31
N GLN A 141 17.59 -5.83 3.77
CA GLN A 141 17.70 -6.21 5.17
C GLN A 141 17.78 -4.94 6.05
N TYR A 142 16.84 -4.79 6.98
CA TYR A 142 16.66 -3.59 7.82
C TYR A 142 16.43 -2.27 7.04
N ARG A 143 16.07 -2.36 5.75
CA ARG A 143 15.91 -1.19 4.89
C ARG A 143 14.61 -1.30 4.09
N ILE A 144 13.57 -0.62 4.56
CA ILE A 144 12.25 -0.64 3.93
C ILE A 144 12.30 -0.17 2.47
N HIS A 145 13.00 0.94 2.19
CA HIS A 145 13.23 1.46 0.84
C HIS A 145 14.70 1.26 0.42
N ALA A 146 14.97 0.24 -0.39
CA ALA A 146 16.32 -0.18 -0.77
C ALA A 146 16.83 0.38 -2.11
N GLY A 147 16.07 1.25 -2.78
CA GLY A 147 16.58 2.15 -3.83
C GLY A 147 15.87 2.06 -5.17
N LYS A 148 15.30 0.91 -5.54
CA LYS A 148 14.43 0.79 -6.73
C LYS A 148 12.98 1.07 -6.35
N THR A 149 12.25 1.75 -7.22
CA THR A 149 10.82 2.08 -7.06
C THR A 149 10.00 1.37 -8.15
N VAL A 150 8.87 0.80 -7.77
CA VAL A 150 7.92 0.15 -8.68
C VAL A 150 6.84 1.18 -9.00
N PRO A 151 6.84 1.79 -10.20
CA PRO A 151 5.83 2.78 -10.56
C PRO A 151 4.44 2.13 -10.65
N ILE A 152 3.40 2.93 -10.50
CA ILE A 152 1.99 2.52 -10.67
C ILE A 152 1.30 3.29 -11.80
N VAL A 153 2.11 3.94 -12.63
CA VAL A 153 1.77 4.67 -13.84
C VAL A 153 2.84 4.43 -14.90
N LYS A 154 2.46 4.55 -16.18
CA LYS A 154 3.40 4.49 -17.30
C LYS A 154 4.41 5.65 -17.27
N GLY A 155 5.53 5.46 -17.97
CA GLY A 155 6.57 6.49 -18.16
C GLY A 155 7.69 6.49 -17.12
N GLY A 156 7.76 5.46 -16.27
CA GLY A 156 8.86 5.25 -15.32
C GLY A 156 10.16 4.78 -15.99
N GLU A 157 11.17 4.49 -15.17
CA GLU A 157 12.46 3.97 -15.64
C GLU A 157 12.35 2.54 -16.17
N ALA A 158 13.14 2.23 -17.21
CA ALA A 158 13.27 0.89 -17.76
C ALA A 158 14.21 -0.03 -16.95
N THR A 159 14.56 0.36 -15.72
CA THR A 159 15.31 -0.46 -14.76
C THR A 159 14.60 -1.79 -14.56
N LYS A 160 15.35 -2.88 -14.45
CA LYS A 160 14.80 -4.23 -14.32
C LYS A 160 14.82 -4.74 -12.88
N MET A 161 13.87 -5.60 -12.57
CA MET A 161 13.94 -6.48 -11.40
C MET A 161 15.03 -7.55 -11.62
N GLU A 162 15.77 -7.85 -10.57
CA GLU A 162 16.89 -8.79 -10.58
C GLU A 162 16.61 -10.00 -9.67
N GLU A 163 17.31 -11.11 -9.93
CA GLU A 163 17.21 -12.31 -9.10
C GLU A 163 17.63 -12.01 -7.65
N GLY A 164 16.87 -12.54 -6.69
CA GLY A 164 17.15 -12.39 -5.25
C GLY A 164 16.67 -11.08 -4.63
N GLU A 165 16.09 -10.17 -5.42
CA GLU A 165 15.43 -8.98 -4.91
C GLU A 165 14.07 -9.30 -4.25
N PHE A 166 13.66 -8.46 -3.29
CA PHE A 166 12.38 -8.58 -2.59
C PHE A 166 11.66 -7.24 -2.66
N TYR A 167 10.40 -7.23 -3.08
CA TYR A 167 9.66 -6.00 -3.37
C TYR A 167 8.35 -5.93 -2.57
N ALA A 168 8.01 -4.72 -2.12
CA ALA A 168 6.63 -4.34 -1.84
C ALA A 168 5.97 -3.93 -3.16
N ILE A 169 4.89 -4.63 -3.53
CA ILE A 169 4.03 -4.25 -4.64
C ILE A 169 2.76 -3.67 -4.06
N GLU A 170 2.63 -2.36 -4.15
CA GLU A 170 1.52 -1.59 -3.59
C GLU A 170 0.98 -0.62 -4.65
N THR A 171 -0.33 -0.41 -4.63
CA THR A 171 -0.99 0.51 -5.56
C THR A 171 -2.00 1.35 -4.80
N PHE A 172 -2.23 2.56 -5.30
CA PHE A 172 -3.09 3.54 -4.66
C PHE A 172 -4.06 4.13 -5.68
N GLY A 173 -5.34 3.83 -5.53
CA GLY A 173 -6.41 4.41 -6.33
C GLY A 173 -7.03 5.62 -5.64
N SER A 174 -7.37 6.65 -6.42
CA SER A 174 -7.97 7.90 -5.93
C SER A 174 -9.10 8.37 -6.85
N THR A 175 -10.15 8.93 -6.25
CA THR A 175 -11.18 9.71 -6.94
C THR A 175 -10.81 11.20 -7.06
N GLY A 176 -9.67 11.60 -6.49
CA GLY A 176 -9.15 12.96 -6.52
C GLY A 176 -8.26 13.26 -7.73
N LYS A 177 -7.15 13.97 -7.49
CA LYS A 177 -6.19 14.37 -8.54
C LYS A 177 -5.21 13.27 -8.94
N GLY A 178 -5.17 12.15 -8.21
CA GLY A 178 -4.17 11.09 -8.40
C GLY A 178 -2.75 11.62 -8.17
N TYR A 179 -2.54 12.39 -7.10
CA TYR A 179 -1.26 12.98 -6.67
C TYR A 179 -1.29 13.27 -5.18
#